data_AF-H2Y1E6-F1
#
_entry.id   AF-H2Y1E6-F1
#
_cell.length_a   1.000
_cell.length_b   1.000
_cell.length_c   1.000
_cell.angle_alpha   90.00
_cell.angle_beta   90.00
_cell.angle_gamma   90.00
#
_symmetry.space_group_name_H-M   'P 1'
#
loop_
_entity.id
_entity.type
_entity.pdbx_description
1 polymer ?
#
loop_
_entity_poly.entity_id
_entity_poly.type
_entity_poly.pdbx_seq_one_letter_code
_entity_poly.pdbx_strand_id
1 'polypeptide(L)'
;MSSLSKAVRLLSSSTSCCAVRCVCSRYYSKGRSWEHQNNKNRKRIRYLTGASFSSLAAYISYQKYANDGESENLQAHTANAKSFPVYSSQEIMKHTTKDNGIWVSYKDGVYDITEFVDSHPGGEKILLASGGPIDPFWNMYAVHKSEEVLEILEQYKIGILSPEDQKPIDLNDPFAKEPARLPVFRINSKKPFNAEPPLELLTDSYITPNDLFYVRNHLPVPDIDPETYRLKVDVGDTHLEFSLNDLKTKFKPVTITTTIQCAGNRREEMSEFKTVKGLSWGPCAIGTARWTGVRVRDILLHAGYDVEDKAIKHIHFNGNDEDVTNTSYGASIPKQKVMSPDGDVILAYKMNGVDIPRDHGYPVRAIVPGYVGARNV
;
A
#
# COMPACT_ATOMS: atom_id res chain seq x y z
N MET A 1 -40.74 -31.45 17.59
CA MET A 1 -39.75 -32.14 16.72
C MET A 1 -39.13 -31.09 15.82
N SER A 2 -37.83 -30.87 15.92
CA SER A 2 -37.06 -29.96 15.07
C SER A 2 -35.60 -30.38 15.15
N SER A 3 -34.88 -30.40 14.02
CA SER A 3 -33.48 -30.82 13.94
C SER A 3 -32.61 -29.64 13.54
N LEU A 4 -31.51 -29.44 14.27
CA LEU A 4 -30.42 -28.53 13.92
C LEU A 4 -29.11 -29.31 13.89
N SER A 5 -28.40 -29.21 12.77
CA SER A 5 -27.10 -29.86 12.59
C SER A 5 -26.00 -29.00 13.24
N LYS A 6 -25.29 -29.54 14.23
CA LYS A 6 -24.02 -28.97 14.72
C LYS A 6 -22.85 -29.73 14.08
N ALA A 7 -21.99 -29.01 13.36
CA ALA A 7 -20.84 -29.57 12.66
C ALA A 7 -19.51 -29.05 13.25
N VAL A 8 -19.13 -29.54 14.43
CA VAL A 8 -17.82 -29.28 15.06
C VAL A 8 -16.98 -30.57 15.13
N ARG A 9 -16.26 -30.82 14.05
CA ARG A 9 -14.79 -30.77 14.07
C ARG A 9 -14.06 -31.63 15.18
N LEU A 10 -13.74 -32.92 14.88
CA LEU A 10 -12.63 -33.78 15.43
C LEU A 10 -12.52 -35.18 14.71
N LEU A 11 -11.36 -35.89 14.71
CA LEU A 11 -11.16 -37.33 14.33
C LEU A 11 -9.82 -37.92 14.89
N SER A 12 -9.57 -39.23 14.67
CA SER A 12 -8.27 -39.97 14.63
C SER A 12 -7.59 -39.85 13.23
N SER A 13 -6.36 -40.30 12.86
CA SER A 13 -5.10 -40.87 13.43
C SER A 13 -4.10 -41.04 12.24
N SER A 14 -2.79 -41.38 12.28
CA SER A 14 -1.67 -41.37 13.27
C SER A 14 -0.34 -41.74 12.54
N THR A 15 0.82 -41.20 12.95
CA THR A 15 2.23 -41.57 12.54
C THR A 15 2.61 -41.40 11.04
N SER A 16 3.87 -41.20 10.60
CA SER A 16 5.21 -41.07 11.22
C SER A 16 5.99 -39.97 10.45
N CYS A 17 6.57 -38.92 11.05
CA CYS A 17 7.85 -38.85 11.76
C CYS A 17 9.10 -39.32 10.97
N CYS A 18 9.97 -38.35 10.62
CA CYS A 18 11.43 -38.49 10.48
C CYS A 18 12.05 -37.08 10.61
N ALA A 19 13.31 -36.95 11.07
CA ALA A 19 13.90 -35.65 11.43
C ALA A 19 15.39 -35.51 11.05
N VAL A 20 15.83 -34.30 10.70
CA VAL A 20 17.23 -33.95 10.42
C VAL A 20 17.61 -32.71 11.23
N ARG A 21 18.88 -32.64 11.66
CA ARG A 21 19.39 -31.69 12.66
C ARG A 21 20.63 -31.00 12.09
N CYS A 22 20.71 -29.67 12.14
CA CYS A 22 21.92 -28.92 11.77
C CYS A 22 22.21 -27.78 12.75
N VAL A 23 23.44 -27.27 12.73
CA VAL A 23 24.06 -26.54 13.86
C VAL A 23 24.15 -25.04 13.60
N CYS A 24 23.86 -24.24 14.63
CA CYS A 24 24.00 -22.79 14.61
C CYS A 24 25.32 -22.35 15.27
N SER A 25 26.08 -21.47 14.61
CA SER A 25 27.23 -20.79 15.22
C SER A 25 26.86 -19.37 15.66
N ARG A 26 27.41 -18.92 16.79
CA ARG A 26 27.17 -17.57 17.33
C ARG A 26 28.41 -16.70 17.10
N TYR A 27 28.26 -15.59 16.38
CA TYR A 27 29.24 -14.51 16.42
C TYR A 27 28.94 -13.54 17.57
N TYR A 28 29.93 -13.31 18.42
CA TYR A 28 29.92 -12.27 19.45
C TYR A 28 30.46 -10.97 18.84
N SER A 29 29.77 -9.85 19.07
CA SER A 29 30.36 -8.50 18.96
C SER A 29 30.45 -7.89 20.36
N LYS A 30 31.58 -7.21 20.65
CA LYS A 30 31.81 -6.54 21.93
C LYS A 30 31.20 -5.14 21.90
N GLY A 31 30.47 -4.78 22.96
CA GLY A 31 30.01 -3.41 23.15
C GLY A 31 31.15 -2.44 23.48
N ARG A 32 30.87 -1.15 23.38
CA ARG A 32 31.61 -0.07 24.04
C ARG A 32 30.60 0.81 24.76
N SER A 33 30.81 1.05 26.05
CA SER A 33 30.11 2.12 26.77
C SER A 33 30.70 3.47 26.39
N TRP A 34 29.86 4.51 26.44
CA TRP A 34 30.25 5.90 26.62
C TRP A 34 29.34 6.48 27.69
N GLU A 35 29.92 7.16 28.66
CA GLU A 35 29.20 7.69 29.82
C GLU A 35 29.81 9.04 30.22
N HIS A 36 29.00 9.90 30.84
CA HIS A 36 29.30 11.30 31.18
C HIS A 36 29.45 12.23 29.96
N GLN A 37 28.97 13.47 29.99
CA GLN A 37 28.88 14.36 31.15
C GLN A 37 27.57 15.18 31.23
N ASN A 38 27.24 15.63 32.44
CA ASN A 38 26.13 16.54 32.73
C ASN A 38 26.42 17.96 32.23
N ASN A 39 25.38 18.69 31.78
CA ASN A 39 25.19 20.04 32.31
C ASN A 39 23.69 20.44 32.38
N LYS A 40 23.39 21.40 33.26
CA LYS A 40 22.05 21.83 33.64
C LYS A 40 21.68 23.15 32.96
N ASN A 41 20.42 23.32 32.58
CA ASN A 41 19.69 24.51 33.02
C ASN A 41 18.17 24.32 32.98
N ARG A 42 17.50 24.72 34.07
CA ARG A 42 16.04 24.90 34.17
C ARG A 42 15.77 26.39 34.31
N LYS A 43 14.71 26.89 33.67
CA LYS A 43 13.86 27.96 34.23
C LYS A 43 12.45 27.87 33.64
N ARG A 44 11.46 27.63 34.51
CA ARG A 44 10.03 27.87 34.25
C ARG A 44 9.66 29.12 35.03
N ILE A 45 8.87 30.02 34.44
CA ILE A 45 8.07 31.00 35.19
C ILE A 45 6.64 30.95 34.62
N ARG A 46 5.65 30.99 35.51
CA ARG A 46 4.24 31.25 35.22
C ARG A 46 3.83 32.43 36.07
N TYR A 47 3.09 33.38 35.52
CA TYR A 47 2.17 34.24 36.27
C TYR A 47 0.86 34.38 35.48
N LEU A 48 -0.20 34.81 36.17
CA LEU A 48 -1.59 34.73 35.72
C LEU A 48 -2.37 35.93 36.28
N THR A 49 -3.53 36.22 35.67
CA THR A 49 -4.52 37.26 36.02
C THR A 49 -4.14 38.71 35.73
N GLY A 50 -5.10 39.46 35.16
CA GLY A 50 -4.99 40.90 34.87
C GLY A 50 -5.88 41.37 33.71
N ALA A 51 -6.86 42.23 33.99
CA ALA A 51 -7.60 43.12 33.07
C ALA A 51 -8.24 42.52 31.78
N SER A 52 -9.46 41.99 31.91
CA SER A 52 -10.42 41.99 30.79
C SER A 52 -11.06 43.38 30.64
N PHE A 53 -10.90 44.05 29.49
CA PHE A 53 -11.89 45.02 28.94
C PHE A 53 -11.55 45.58 27.54
N SER A 54 -10.37 45.29 26.98
CA SER A 54 -9.91 45.84 25.68
C SER A 54 -10.24 45.01 24.44
N SER A 55 -10.75 43.78 24.59
CA SER A 55 -10.81 42.78 23.52
C SER A 55 -11.81 43.09 22.40
N LEU A 56 -12.98 43.66 22.68
CA LEU A 56 -14.02 43.84 21.65
C LEU A 56 -13.67 44.95 20.64
N ALA A 57 -13.09 46.06 21.10
CA ALA A 57 -12.60 47.11 20.22
C ALA A 57 -11.43 46.60 19.35
N ALA A 58 -10.48 45.86 19.95
CA ALA A 58 -9.40 45.22 19.22
C ALA A 58 -9.92 44.20 18.19
N TYR A 59 -10.95 43.42 18.52
CA TYR A 59 -11.56 42.44 17.60
C TYR A 59 -12.30 43.10 16.42
N ILE A 60 -13.05 44.17 16.66
CA ILE A 60 -13.72 44.94 15.59
C ILE A 60 -12.69 45.64 14.70
N SER A 61 -11.66 46.24 15.29
CA SER A 61 -10.53 46.78 14.51
C SER A 61 -9.81 45.69 13.72
N TYR A 62 -9.59 44.51 14.29
CA TYR A 62 -8.94 43.37 13.62
C TYR A 62 -9.78 42.82 12.46
N GLN A 63 -11.09 42.60 12.64
CA GLN A 63 -11.97 42.18 11.54
C GLN A 63 -12.06 43.23 10.44
N LYS A 64 -12.04 44.52 10.78
CA LYS A 64 -12.00 45.58 9.77
C LYS A 64 -10.66 45.60 9.03
N TYR A 65 -9.53 45.49 9.73
CA TYR A 65 -8.20 45.42 9.11
C TYR A 65 -8.02 44.16 8.24
N ALA A 66 -8.68 43.05 8.60
CA ALA A 66 -8.70 41.82 7.81
C ALA A 66 -9.53 42.00 6.52
N ASN A 67 -10.78 42.50 6.62
CA ASN A 67 -11.63 42.68 5.44
C ASN A 67 -11.12 43.77 4.48
N ASP A 68 -10.67 44.91 5.02
CA ASP A 68 -10.09 45.99 4.21
C ASP A 68 -8.74 45.52 3.60
N GLY A 69 -7.94 44.76 4.35
CA GLY A 69 -6.66 44.21 3.90
C GLY A 69 -6.75 43.04 2.89
N GLU A 70 -7.79 42.21 2.94
CA GLU A 70 -8.05 41.19 1.91
C GLU A 70 -8.60 41.81 0.62
N SER A 71 -9.41 42.87 0.71
CA SER A 71 -10.08 43.44 -0.47
C SER A 71 -9.20 44.33 -1.35
N GLU A 72 -8.33 45.19 -0.79
CA GLU A 72 -7.38 45.97 -1.60
C GLU A 72 -6.25 45.09 -2.18
N ASN A 73 -5.80 44.07 -1.45
CA ASN A 73 -4.65 43.25 -1.86
C ASN A 73 -5.00 42.22 -2.96
N LEU A 74 -6.27 41.79 -3.07
CA LEU A 74 -6.71 40.87 -4.12
C LEU A 74 -6.79 41.54 -5.52
N GLN A 75 -6.94 42.86 -5.57
CA GLN A 75 -7.00 43.63 -6.83
C GLN A 75 -5.65 44.22 -7.26
N ALA A 76 -4.65 44.28 -6.36
CA ALA A 76 -3.33 44.83 -6.66
C ALA A 76 -2.35 43.81 -7.30
N HIS A 77 -2.51 42.51 -7.05
CA HIS A 77 -1.58 41.48 -7.54
C HIS A 77 -2.02 40.75 -8.83
N THR A 78 -3.24 40.97 -9.31
CA THR A 78 -3.79 40.35 -10.54
C THR A 78 -3.35 41.05 -11.84
N ALA A 79 -2.23 41.80 -11.81
CA ALA A 79 -1.78 42.68 -12.89
C ALA A 79 -0.51 42.23 -13.66
N ASN A 80 0.09 41.06 -13.35
CA ASN A 80 1.07 40.42 -14.25
C ASN A 80 1.26 38.90 -14.03
N ALA A 81 0.20 38.18 -13.65
CA ALA A 81 0.26 36.72 -13.55
C ALA A 81 0.32 36.10 -14.96
N LYS A 82 1.39 35.35 -15.28
CA LYS A 82 1.39 34.47 -16.45
C LYS A 82 0.25 33.46 -16.30
N SER A 83 -0.76 33.54 -17.15
CA SER A 83 -1.80 32.51 -17.26
C SER A 83 -1.18 31.24 -17.84
N PHE A 84 -0.74 30.33 -16.97
CA PHE A 84 -0.20 29.04 -17.38
C PHE A 84 -1.24 28.23 -18.15
N PRO A 85 -0.87 27.59 -19.28
CA PRO A 85 -1.71 26.61 -19.96
C PRO A 85 -2.20 25.51 -19.01
N VAL A 86 -3.41 25.02 -19.25
CA VAL A 86 -4.05 23.97 -18.45
C VAL A 86 -3.96 22.65 -19.21
N TYR A 87 -3.32 21.65 -18.62
CA TYR A 87 -3.14 20.32 -19.22
C TYR A 87 -3.91 19.25 -18.43
N SER A 88 -4.43 18.24 -19.13
CA SER A 88 -5.05 17.08 -18.49
C SER A 88 -4.04 15.96 -18.23
N SER A 89 -4.33 15.03 -17.32
CA SER A 89 -3.47 13.84 -17.13
C SER A 89 -3.36 13.03 -18.42
N GLN A 90 -4.44 12.96 -19.21
CA GLN A 90 -4.46 12.26 -20.50
C GLN A 90 -3.62 12.97 -21.58
N GLU A 91 -3.39 14.27 -21.44
CA GLU A 91 -2.44 15.00 -22.29
C GLU A 91 -1.01 14.66 -21.87
N ILE A 92 -0.69 14.84 -20.58
CA ILE A 92 0.64 14.58 -20.01
C ILE A 92 1.11 13.15 -20.31
N MET A 93 0.23 12.15 -20.21
CA MET A 93 0.51 10.74 -20.55
C MET A 93 1.00 10.49 -21.99
N LYS A 94 0.84 11.43 -22.92
CA LYS A 94 1.39 11.34 -24.29
C LYS A 94 2.88 11.68 -24.31
N HIS A 95 3.28 12.66 -23.50
CA HIS A 95 4.59 13.29 -23.47
C HIS A 95 5.58 12.44 -22.66
N THR A 96 6.23 11.51 -23.35
CA THR A 96 7.03 10.43 -22.76
C THR A 96 8.37 10.17 -23.45
N THR A 97 8.64 10.79 -24.59
CA THR A 97 9.90 10.64 -25.35
C THR A 97 10.46 12.00 -25.76
N LYS A 98 11.76 12.09 -26.08
CA LYS A 98 12.36 13.36 -26.53
C LYS A 98 11.68 13.91 -27.80
N ASP A 99 11.18 13.04 -28.67
CA ASP A 99 10.52 13.42 -29.92
C ASP A 99 9.15 14.09 -29.71
N ASN A 100 8.49 13.84 -28.57
CA ASN A 100 7.20 14.42 -28.25
C ASN A 100 7.17 15.27 -26.95
N GLY A 101 8.32 15.46 -26.31
CA GLY A 101 8.44 16.10 -25.00
C GLY A 101 8.28 15.10 -23.85
N ILE A 102 9.03 15.30 -22.77
CA ILE A 102 9.04 14.42 -21.59
C ILE A 102 8.42 15.22 -20.45
N TRP A 103 7.11 15.05 -20.24
CA TRP A 103 6.38 15.85 -19.26
C TRP A 103 6.13 15.08 -17.98
N VAL A 104 6.09 15.81 -16.87
CA VAL A 104 5.79 15.28 -15.54
C VAL A 104 4.89 16.26 -14.77
N SER A 105 4.18 15.75 -13.76
CA SER A 105 3.41 16.59 -12.83
C SER A 105 3.96 16.56 -11.41
N TYR A 106 3.75 17.66 -10.68
CA TYR A 106 4.06 17.77 -9.26
C TYR A 106 3.11 18.78 -8.61
N LYS A 107 2.36 18.34 -7.61
CA LYS A 107 1.22 19.09 -7.03
C LYS A 107 0.24 19.53 -8.14
N ASP A 108 0.07 20.83 -8.31
CA ASP A 108 -0.74 21.51 -9.33
C ASP A 108 0.04 21.84 -10.61
N GLY A 109 1.37 21.72 -10.63
CA GLY A 109 2.20 22.10 -11.78
C GLY A 109 2.43 20.98 -12.79
N VAL A 110 2.69 21.38 -14.04
CA VAL A 110 3.09 20.51 -15.16
C VAL A 110 4.39 21.05 -15.75
N TYR A 111 5.36 20.17 -15.94
CA TYR A 111 6.76 20.51 -16.20
C TYR A 111 7.30 19.70 -17.38
N ASP A 112 7.97 20.36 -18.33
CA ASP A 112 8.67 19.71 -19.44
C ASP A 112 10.16 19.57 -19.10
N ILE A 113 10.57 18.36 -18.77
CA ILE A 113 11.92 18.06 -18.31
C ILE A 113 12.83 17.54 -19.43
N THR A 114 12.43 17.64 -20.71
CA THR A 114 13.15 17.06 -21.86
C THR A 114 14.64 17.43 -21.87
N GLU A 115 14.96 18.70 -21.70
CA GLU A 115 16.35 19.22 -21.65
C GLU A 115 17.07 18.91 -20.32
N PHE A 116 16.32 18.66 -19.25
CA PHE A 116 16.88 18.34 -17.93
C PHE A 116 17.33 16.88 -17.81
N VAL A 117 16.69 15.96 -18.55
CA VAL A 117 16.96 14.51 -18.52
C VAL A 117 18.45 14.19 -18.65
N ASP A 118 19.15 14.83 -19.60
CA ASP A 118 20.58 14.55 -19.87
C ASP A 118 21.52 15.16 -18.82
N SER A 119 21.03 16.13 -18.04
CA SER A 119 21.77 16.79 -16.94
C SER A 119 21.41 16.22 -15.55
N HIS A 120 20.46 15.29 -15.48
CA HIS A 120 19.92 14.80 -14.21
C HIS A 120 20.94 13.92 -13.45
N PRO A 121 21.30 14.25 -12.18
CA PRO A 121 22.31 13.49 -11.43
C PRO A 121 21.98 12.00 -11.15
N GLY A 122 20.71 11.61 -11.24
CA GLY A 122 20.28 10.20 -11.15
C GLY A 122 20.30 9.45 -12.49
N GLY A 123 20.71 10.10 -13.59
CA GLY A 123 20.65 9.60 -14.96
C GLY A 123 19.21 9.33 -15.43
N GLU A 124 19.08 8.42 -16.39
CA GLU A 124 17.83 8.01 -17.05
C GLU A 124 16.70 7.57 -16.10
N LYS A 125 16.96 7.34 -14.81
CA LYS A 125 15.94 7.03 -13.79
C LYS A 125 14.84 8.09 -13.67
N ILE A 126 15.08 9.32 -14.11
CA ILE A 126 14.05 10.37 -14.20
C ILE A 126 12.95 10.02 -15.21
N LEU A 127 13.27 9.24 -16.25
CA LEU A 127 12.32 8.79 -17.27
C LEU A 127 11.25 7.82 -16.74
N LEU A 128 11.41 7.31 -15.53
CA LEU A 128 10.39 6.48 -14.87
C LEU A 128 9.14 7.31 -14.48
N ALA A 129 9.27 8.63 -14.35
CA ALA A 129 8.17 9.55 -14.05
C ALA A 129 7.49 10.13 -15.31
N SER A 130 8.05 9.91 -16.50
CA SER A 130 7.54 10.41 -17.78
C SER A 130 6.05 10.12 -17.97
N GLY A 131 5.28 11.15 -18.35
CA GLY A 131 3.84 11.07 -18.54
C GLY A 131 3.03 10.94 -17.24
N GLY A 132 3.61 11.23 -16.07
CA GLY A 132 2.95 11.06 -14.78
C GLY A 132 3.52 11.92 -13.63
N PRO A 133 3.06 11.68 -12.39
CA PRO A 133 3.49 12.44 -11.22
C PRO A 133 4.87 12.01 -10.72
N ILE A 134 5.71 12.97 -10.30
CA ILE A 134 7.06 12.69 -9.77
C ILE A 134 7.06 12.29 -8.27
N ASP A 135 5.99 12.60 -7.54
CA ASP A 135 5.86 12.34 -6.09
C ASP A 135 6.24 10.91 -5.64
N PRO A 136 5.86 9.82 -6.34
CA PRO A 136 6.27 8.46 -5.95
C PRO A 136 7.79 8.28 -5.94
N PHE A 137 8.50 8.89 -6.88
CA PHE A 137 9.95 8.80 -7.00
C PHE A 137 10.66 9.68 -5.97
N TRP A 138 10.14 10.89 -5.73
CA TRP A 138 10.63 11.79 -4.69
C TRP A 138 10.39 11.26 -3.27
N ASN A 139 9.40 10.39 -3.08
CA ASN A 139 9.20 9.65 -1.82
C ASN A 139 10.28 8.58 -1.57
N MET A 140 10.89 8.01 -2.61
CA MET A 140 12.04 7.09 -2.47
C MET A 140 13.36 7.84 -2.24
N TYR A 141 13.52 9.02 -2.84
CA TYR A 141 14.77 9.78 -2.85
C TYR A 141 14.60 11.17 -2.24
N ALA A 142 14.59 11.23 -0.90
CA ALA A 142 14.25 12.42 -0.12
C ALA A 142 15.06 13.70 -0.44
N VAL A 143 16.23 13.59 -1.08
CA VAL A 143 17.03 14.73 -1.57
C VAL A 143 16.24 15.65 -2.51
N HIS A 144 15.28 15.11 -3.28
CA HIS A 144 14.48 15.91 -4.21
C HIS A 144 13.41 16.77 -3.52
N LYS A 145 13.27 16.68 -2.20
CA LYS A 145 12.36 17.53 -1.40
C LYS A 145 13.07 18.75 -0.79
N SER A 146 14.30 19.03 -1.22
CA SER A 146 15.02 20.24 -0.85
C SER A 146 14.51 21.46 -1.63
N GLU A 147 14.73 22.65 -1.09
CA GLU A 147 14.27 23.89 -1.73
C GLU A 147 15.01 24.14 -3.06
N GLU A 148 16.30 23.78 -3.16
CA GLU A 148 17.08 23.92 -4.40
C GLU A 148 16.54 23.03 -5.53
N VAL A 149 16.03 21.83 -5.24
CA VAL A 149 15.44 20.95 -6.27
C VAL A 149 14.04 21.44 -6.69
N LEU A 150 13.30 22.07 -5.78
CA LEU A 150 12.03 22.74 -6.12
C LEU A 150 12.27 23.97 -7.02
N GLU A 151 13.30 24.77 -6.73
CA GLU A 151 13.73 25.90 -7.57
C GLU A 151 14.23 25.47 -8.96
N ILE A 152 14.89 24.30 -9.05
CA ILE A 152 15.25 23.70 -10.34
C ILE A 152 13.99 23.27 -11.10
N LEU A 153 13.05 22.57 -10.44
CA LEU A 153 11.83 22.08 -11.10
C LEU A 153 10.95 23.22 -11.65
N GLU A 154 10.76 24.30 -10.90
CA GLU A 154 9.88 25.42 -11.30
C GLU A 154 10.38 26.13 -12.59
N GLN A 155 11.66 26.03 -12.93
CA GLN A 155 12.22 26.53 -14.21
C GLN A 155 11.67 25.79 -15.44
N TYR A 156 11.27 24.53 -15.28
CA TYR A 156 10.74 23.66 -16.34
C TYR A 156 9.21 23.72 -16.47
N LYS A 157 8.54 24.59 -15.71
CA LYS A 157 7.08 24.67 -15.64
C LYS A 157 6.49 25.21 -16.93
N ILE A 158 5.72 24.35 -17.61
CA ILE A 158 4.99 24.69 -18.84
C ILE A 158 3.52 25.00 -18.59
N GLY A 159 2.95 24.54 -17.48
CA GLY A 159 1.52 24.67 -17.22
C GLY A 159 1.09 24.27 -15.81
N ILE A 160 -0.22 24.17 -15.65
CA ILE A 160 -0.89 23.64 -14.46
C ILE A 160 -1.81 22.47 -14.83
N LEU A 161 -1.97 21.53 -13.89
CA LEU A 161 -2.84 20.37 -14.04
C LEU A 161 -4.29 20.80 -13.91
N SER A 162 -5.14 20.30 -14.81
CA SER A 162 -6.54 20.67 -14.89
C SER A 162 -7.27 20.53 -13.55
N PRO A 163 -8.07 21.53 -13.13
CA PRO A 163 -9.04 21.36 -12.05
C PRO A 163 -10.02 20.19 -12.30
N GLU A 164 -10.15 19.74 -13.54
CA GLU A 164 -10.93 18.54 -13.89
C GLU A 164 -10.18 17.21 -13.71
N ASP A 165 -8.85 17.23 -13.59
CA ASP A 165 -8.07 16.10 -13.07
C ASP A 165 -7.94 16.15 -11.53
N GLN A 166 -8.27 17.30 -10.94
CA GLN A 166 -8.57 17.48 -9.52
C GLN A 166 -10.06 17.21 -9.20
N LYS A 167 -10.77 16.46 -10.04
CA LYS A 167 -12.24 16.26 -9.97
C LYS A 167 -12.69 15.68 -8.61
N PRO A 168 -13.89 16.06 -8.14
CA PRO A 168 -14.54 15.37 -7.02
C PRO A 168 -14.69 13.87 -7.32
N ILE A 169 -14.50 13.05 -6.29
CA ILE A 169 -14.80 11.61 -6.30
C ILE A 169 -16.26 11.44 -6.72
N ASP A 170 -16.53 10.79 -7.86
CA ASP A 170 -17.89 10.36 -8.20
C ASP A 170 -18.28 9.24 -7.23
N LEU A 171 -19.13 9.59 -6.26
CA LEU A 171 -19.60 8.69 -5.21
C LEU A 171 -20.46 7.53 -5.75
N ASN A 172 -20.84 7.56 -7.04
CA ASN A 172 -21.55 6.47 -7.72
C ASN A 172 -20.61 5.48 -8.43
N ASP A 173 -19.34 5.86 -8.65
CA ASP A 173 -18.33 4.97 -9.21
C ASP A 173 -17.65 4.18 -8.08
N PRO A 174 -17.87 2.86 -7.95
CA PRO A 174 -17.31 2.08 -6.85
C PRO A 174 -15.78 2.01 -6.89
N PHE A 175 -15.15 2.39 -8.02
CA PHE A 175 -13.70 2.47 -8.18
C PHE A 175 -13.12 3.89 -8.01
N ALA A 176 -13.91 4.88 -7.57
CA ALA A 176 -13.43 6.26 -7.44
C ALA A 176 -12.43 6.48 -6.27
N LYS A 177 -12.27 5.48 -5.38
CA LYS A 177 -11.30 5.47 -4.26
C LYS A 177 -10.10 4.55 -4.49
N GLU A 178 -9.88 4.08 -5.72
CA GLU A 178 -8.71 3.26 -6.06
C GLU A 178 -7.38 3.99 -5.77
N PRO A 179 -6.32 3.31 -5.31
CA PRO A 179 -4.99 3.91 -5.19
C PRO A 179 -4.38 4.27 -6.54
N ALA A 180 -3.40 5.19 -6.53
CA ALA A 180 -2.56 5.49 -7.69
C ALA A 180 -1.53 4.36 -7.94
N ARG A 181 -1.14 4.15 -9.21
CA ARG A 181 -0.13 3.17 -9.64
C ARG A 181 0.82 3.81 -10.66
N LEU A 182 2.00 3.22 -10.85
CA LEU A 182 2.97 3.69 -11.83
C LEU A 182 2.45 3.53 -13.28
N PRO A 183 2.75 4.46 -14.21
CA PRO A 183 2.31 4.37 -15.61
C PRO A 183 3.01 3.22 -16.38
N VAL A 184 4.12 2.71 -15.86
CA VAL A 184 4.94 1.64 -16.46
C VAL A 184 4.26 0.25 -16.47
N PHE A 185 3.12 0.11 -15.79
CA PHE A 185 2.38 -1.14 -15.68
C PHE A 185 1.73 -1.55 -17.01
N ARG A 186 1.86 -2.83 -17.39
CA ARG A 186 1.05 -3.44 -18.46
C ARG A 186 -0.35 -3.72 -17.93
N ILE A 187 -1.29 -2.83 -18.23
CA ILE A 187 -2.68 -2.87 -17.71
C ILE A 187 -3.53 -3.85 -18.52
N ASN A 188 -3.95 -4.93 -17.87
CA ASN A 188 -4.86 -5.95 -18.41
C ASN A 188 -6.34 -5.68 -18.07
N SER A 189 -6.62 -4.84 -17.07
CA SER A 189 -7.94 -4.23 -16.81
C SER A 189 -7.78 -2.96 -15.97
N LYS A 190 -8.56 -1.91 -16.26
CA LYS A 190 -8.60 -0.68 -15.45
C LYS A 190 -9.56 -0.76 -14.26
N LYS A 191 -10.70 -1.46 -14.41
CA LYS A 191 -11.75 -1.59 -13.40
C LYS A 191 -12.39 -2.99 -13.47
N PRO A 192 -12.17 -3.88 -12.49
CA PRO A 192 -11.20 -3.77 -11.39
C PRO A 192 -9.77 -3.69 -11.92
N PHE A 193 -8.88 -2.99 -11.20
CA PHE A 193 -7.50 -2.81 -11.65
C PHE A 193 -6.72 -4.12 -11.63
N ASN A 194 -6.09 -4.43 -12.76
CA ASN A 194 -5.26 -5.62 -12.95
C ASN A 194 -4.11 -5.29 -13.90
N ALA A 195 -2.87 -5.42 -13.42
CA ALA A 195 -1.68 -5.09 -14.20
C ALA A 195 -0.45 -5.88 -13.76
N GLU A 196 0.49 -6.07 -14.69
CA GLU A 196 1.77 -6.75 -14.49
C GLU A 196 2.94 -5.80 -14.85
N PRO A 197 4.10 -5.89 -14.19
CA PRO A 197 5.27 -5.09 -14.57
C PRO A 197 5.79 -5.51 -15.97
N PRO A 198 6.59 -4.67 -16.64
CA PRO A 198 7.39 -5.08 -17.79
C PRO A 198 8.25 -6.32 -17.46
N LEU A 199 8.53 -7.15 -18.45
CA LEU A 199 9.31 -8.39 -18.28
C LEU A 199 10.76 -8.10 -17.88
N GLU A 200 11.28 -6.99 -18.37
CA GLU A 200 12.61 -6.46 -18.08
C GLU A 200 12.76 -6.22 -16.58
N LEU A 201 11.81 -5.48 -15.99
CA LEU A 201 11.81 -5.10 -14.57
C LEU A 201 11.45 -6.26 -13.61
N LEU A 202 10.87 -7.36 -14.12
CA LEU A 202 10.50 -8.51 -13.30
C LEU A 202 11.73 -9.20 -12.69
N THR A 203 12.84 -9.26 -13.44
CA THR A 203 14.05 -10.01 -13.06
C THR A 203 15.13 -9.17 -12.37
N ASP A 204 15.03 -7.84 -12.40
CA ASP A 204 16.04 -6.91 -11.86
C ASP A 204 16.30 -7.06 -10.34
N SER A 205 15.35 -7.63 -9.60
CA SER A 205 15.50 -7.87 -8.16
C SER A 205 14.79 -9.14 -7.71
N TYR A 206 15.50 -9.95 -6.91
CA TYR A 206 14.92 -11.10 -6.20
C TYR A 206 13.74 -10.71 -5.28
N ILE A 207 13.73 -9.47 -4.79
CA ILE A 207 12.59 -8.89 -4.07
C ILE A 207 11.97 -7.81 -4.97
N THR A 208 10.81 -8.12 -5.55
CA THR A 208 10.05 -7.20 -6.40
C THR A 208 9.65 -5.96 -5.57
N PRO A 209 9.97 -4.73 -6.02
CA PRO A 209 9.52 -3.50 -5.36
C PRO A 209 7.99 -3.46 -5.26
N ASN A 210 7.47 -2.85 -4.18
CA ASN A 210 6.02 -2.83 -3.91
C ASN A 210 5.21 -2.24 -5.07
N ASP A 211 5.72 -1.16 -5.66
CA ASP A 211 5.10 -0.39 -6.75
C ASP A 211 5.27 -1.03 -8.14
N LEU A 212 5.99 -2.16 -8.22
CA LEU A 212 6.13 -3.02 -9.41
C LEU A 212 5.57 -4.43 -9.19
N PHE A 213 5.10 -4.77 -7.98
CA PHE A 213 4.50 -6.06 -7.69
C PHE A 213 3.14 -6.14 -8.39
N TYR A 214 2.91 -7.20 -9.19
CA TYR A 214 1.71 -7.34 -10.01
C TYR A 214 0.42 -7.20 -9.18
N VAL A 215 -0.57 -6.48 -9.71
CA VAL A 215 -1.84 -6.22 -9.03
C VAL A 215 -2.93 -7.08 -9.67
N ARG A 216 -3.70 -7.82 -8.87
CA ARG A 216 -4.90 -8.55 -9.32
C ARG A 216 -6.04 -8.28 -8.36
N ASN A 217 -6.89 -7.31 -8.70
CA ASN A 217 -8.11 -7.03 -7.95
C ASN A 217 -9.32 -7.69 -8.66
N HIS A 218 -10.26 -8.26 -7.89
CA HIS A 218 -11.54 -8.76 -8.41
C HIS A 218 -12.67 -7.71 -8.31
N LEU A 219 -12.52 -6.81 -7.35
CA LEU A 219 -13.49 -5.85 -6.84
C LEU A 219 -12.73 -4.52 -6.56
N PRO A 220 -13.39 -3.43 -6.14
CA PRO A 220 -12.70 -2.21 -5.73
C PRO A 220 -11.78 -2.42 -4.53
N VAL A 221 -10.67 -1.68 -4.48
CA VAL A 221 -9.73 -1.72 -3.35
C VAL A 221 -10.36 -1.05 -2.11
N PRO A 222 -10.50 -1.76 -0.98
CA PRO A 222 -11.08 -1.19 0.23
C PRO A 222 -10.36 0.07 0.72
N ASP A 223 -11.12 0.97 1.34
CA ASP A 223 -10.64 2.21 1.97
C ASP A 223 -10.84 2.08 3.49
N ILE A 224 -9.84 1.52 4.16
CA ILE A 224 -9.93 1.05 5.55
C ILE A 224 -9.12 1.95 6.47
N ASP A 225 -9.80 2.52 7.48
CA ASP A 225 -9.14 3.13 8.64
C ASP A 225 -8.52 2.02 9.55
N PRO A 226 -7.21 2.07 9.84
CA PRO A 226 -6.55 1.08 10.69
C PRO A 226 -7.01 1.09 12.16
N GLU A 227 -7.55 2.20 12.68
CA GLU A 227 -7.96 2.32 14.09
C GLU A 227 -9.32 1.66 14.34
N THR A 228 -10.24 1.74 13.38
CA THR A 228 -11.54 1.02 13.41
C THR A 228 -11.47 -0.40 12.86
N TYR A 229 -10.46 -0.77 12.06
CA TYR A 229 -10.29 -2.13 11.54
C TYR A 229 -10.32 -3.22 12.63
N ARG A 230 -11.14 -4.27 12.43
CA ARG A 230 -11.18 -5.48 13.28
C ARG A 230 -11.08 -6.74 12.44
N LEU A 231 -10.05 -7.55 12.70
CA LEU A 231 -10.01 -8.94 12.26
C LEU A 231 -10.94 -9.77 13.14
N LYS A 232 -11.89 -10.47 12.55
CA LYS A 232 -12.76 -11.44 13.25
C LYS A 232 -12.22 -12.86 13.08
N VAL A 233 -12.28 -13.66 14.14
CA VAL A 233 -11.73 -15.03 14.19
C VAL A 233 -12.72 -15.95 14.91
N ASP A 234 -13.33 -16.85 14.15
CA ASP A 234 -14.35 -17.79 14.63
C ASP A 234 -13.80 -19.23 14.70
N VAL A 235 -13.86 -19.84 15.88
CA VAL A 235 -13.36 -21.20 16.16
C VAL A 235 -14.41 -21.97 16.97
N GLY A 236 -15.29 -22.69 16.27
CA GLY A 236 -16.40 -23.41 16.92
C GLY A 236 -17.42 -22.45 17.51
N ASP A 237 -17.71 -22.59 18.80
CA ASP A 237 -18.55 -21.64 19.56
C ASP A 237 -17.71 -20.43 20.13
N THR A 238 -16.41 -20.31 19.79
CA THR A 238 -15.53 -19.18 20.21
C THR A 238 -15.42 -18.12 19.13
N HIS A 239 -15.68 -16.85 19.50
CA HIS A 239 -15.64 -15.69 18.62
C HIS A 239 -14.69 -14.63 19.20
N LEU A 240 -13.64 -14.25 18.46
CA LEU A 240 -12.68 -13.21 18.87
C LEU A 240 -12.57 -12.09 17.83
N GLU A 241 -12.30 -10.88 18.30
CA GLU A 241 -11.92 -9.74 17.44
C GLU A 241 -10.56 -9.17 17.86
N PHE A 242 -9.74 -8.79 16.87
CA PHE A 242 -8.42 -8.18 17.07
C PHE A 242 -8.33 -6.87 16.26
N SER A 243 -7.89 -5.79 16.90
CA SER A 243 -7.47 -4.57 16.18
C SER A 243 -6.14 -4.78 15.45
N LEU A 244 -5.78 -3.86 14.54
CA LEU A 244 -4.46 -3.88 13.92
C LEU A 244 -3.33 -3.80 14.95
N ASN A 245 -3.52 -3.02 16.02
CA ASN A 245 -2.56 -2.94 17.12
C ASN A 245 -2.44 -4.25 17.90
N ASP A 246 -3.54 -4.99 18.11
CA ASP A 246 -3.49 -6.31 18.74
C ASP A 246 -2.62 -7.29 17.96
N LEU A 247 -2.77 -7.33 16.62
CA LEU A 247 -1.93 -8.15 15.74
C LEU A 247 -0.46 -7.72 15.79
N LYS A 248 -0.18 -6.42 15.92
CA LYS A 248 1.17 -5.86 16.04
C LYS A 248 1.81 -6.05 17.44
N THR A 249 1.05 -6.38 18.50
CA THR A 249 1.54 -6.37 19.90
C THR A 249 1.30 -7.64 20.72
N LYS A 250 0.17 -8.35 20.56
CA LYS A 250 -0.16 -9.56 21.35
C LYS A 250 0.57 -10.82 20.87
N PHE A 251 1.11 -10.80 19.65
CA PHE A 251 1.70 -11.97 18.99
C PHE A 251 3.14 -11.69 18.56
N LYS A 252 3.93 -12.76 18.43
CA LYS A 252 5.31 -12.66 17.94
C LYS A 252 5.31 -12.38 16.42
N PRO A 253 5.93 -11.30 15.94
CA PRO A 253 6.07 -11.06 14.50
C PRO A 253 7.02 -12.08 13.87
N VAL A 254 6.71 -12.51 12.65
CA VAL A 254 7.58 -13.30 11.79
C VAL A 254 7.62 -12.70 10.39
N THR A 255 8.76 -12.83 9.71
CA THR A 255 8.96 -12.39 8.32
C THR A 255 9.19 -13.61 7.43
N ILE A 256 8.37 -13.76 6.39
CA ILE A 256 8.43 -14.83 5.41
C ILE A 256 8.70 -14.22 4.03
N THR A 257 9.72 -14.70 3.33
CA THR A 257 9.94 -14.35 1.92
C THR A 257 9.21 -15.38 1.07
N THR A 258 8.28 -14.96 0.22
CA THR A 258 7.61 -15.86 -0.73
C THR A 258 7.26 -15.17 -2.03
N THR A 259 7.34 -15.94 -3.10
CA THR A 259 6.75 -15.61 -4.39
C THR A 259 5.25 -15.88 -4.34
N ILE A 260 4.47 -14.98 -4.94
CA ILE A 260 3.03 -15.16 -5.19
C ILE A 260 2.84 -15.14 -6.71
N GLN A 261 2.05 -16.07 -7.24
CA GLN A 261 1.79 -16.21 -8.68
C GLN A 261 0.29 -16.31 -8.94
N CYS A 262 -0.21 -15.58 -9.93
CA CYS A 262 -1.58 -15.69 -10.38
C CYS A 262 -1.82 -17.06 -11.07
N ALA A 263 -2.99 -17.66 -10.81
CA ALA A 263 -3.46 -18.85 -11.53
C ALA A 263 -3.57 -18.67 -13.06
N GLY A 264 -3.53 -17.41 -13.53
CA GLY A 264 -3.60 -17.04 -14.93
C GLY A 264 -2.29 -16.56 -15.53
N ASN A 265 -1.13 -16.67 -14.86
CA ASN A 265 0.14 -16.24 -15.47
C ASN A 265 0.39 -16.98 -16.80
N ARG A 266 0.90 -16.28 -17.80
CA ARG A 266 1.12 -16.79 -19.18
C ARG A 266 -0.17 -17.29 -19.86
N ARG A 267 -1.32 -16.65 -19.60
CA ARG A 267 -2.59 -17.00 -20.28
C ARG A 267 -2.54 -16.64 -21.77
N GLU A 268 -1.80 -15.62 -22.17
CA GLU A 268 -1.73 -15.20 -23.58
C GLU A 268 -1.21 -16.31 -24.49
N GLU A 269 -0.16 -17.00 -24.08
CA GLU A 269 0.38 -18.17 -24.78
C GLU A 269 -0.67 -19.30 -24.93
N MET A 270 -1.64 -19.41 -24.01
CA MET A 270 -2.77 -20.35 -24.18
C MET A 270 -3.74 -19.86 -25.25
N SER A 271 -4.02 -18.55 -25.29
CA SER A 271 -4.90 -17.92 -26.27
C SER A 271 -4.36 -17.99 -27.70
N GLU A 272 -3.04 -18.02 -27.89
CA GLU A 272 -2.38 -18.24 -29.19
C GLU A 272 -2.76 -19.59 -29.81
N PHE A 273 -2.81 -20.67 -29.01
CA PHE A 273 -3.29 -21.97 -29.49
C PHE A 273 -4.81 -22.03 -29.61
N LYS A 274 -5.54 -21.45 -28.64
CA LYS A 274 -7.00 -21.39 -28.62
C LYS A 274 -7.51 -20.36 -27.63
N THR A 275 -8.33 -19.41 -28.08
CA THR A 275 -8.95 -18.37 -27.25
C THR A 275 -9.59 -18.94 -25.97
N VAL A 276 -9.08 -18.50 -24.81
CA VAL A 276 -9.57 -18.87 -23.47
C VAL A 276 -10.22 -17.68 -22.76
N LYS A 277 -11.06 -17.96 -21.76
CA LYS A 277 -11.66 -16.92 -20.90
C LYS A 277 -10.73 -16.53 -19.75
N GLY A 278 -10.56 -15.22 -19.54
CA GLY A 278 -9.79 -14.65 -18.43
C GLY A 278 -9.03 -13.40 -18.86
N LEU A 279 -8.30 -12.79 -17.92
CA LEU A 279 -7.41 -11.66 -18.21
C LEU A 279 -6.18 -12.10 -19.03
N SER A 280 -5.74 -11.23 -19.93
CA SER A 280 -4.66 -11.42 -20.90
C SER A 280 -3.27 -11.28 -20.26
N TRP A 281 -2.94 -12.13 -19.28
CA TRP A 281 -1.63 -12.07 -18.63
C TRP A 281 -0.53 -12.62 -19.54
N GLY A 282 0.54 -11.84 -19.65
CA GLY A 282 1.85 -12.29 -20.09
C GLY A 282 2.57 -13.06 -18.97
N PRO A 283 3.91 -13.05 -18.93
CA PRO A 283 4.69 -13.82 -17.97
C PRO A 283 4.81 -13.20 -16.56
N CYS A 284 4.32 -11.98 -16.35
CA CYS A 284 4.63 -11.13 -15.21
C CYS A 284 3.53 -11.06 -14.13
N ALA A 285 2.50 -11.92 -14.19
CA ALA A 285 1.51 -12.07 -13.12
C ALA A 285 2.07 -12.89 -11.93
N ILE A 286 3.27 -12.52 -11.48
CA ILE A 286 4.10 -13.16 -10.46
C ILE A 286 4.99 -12.10 -9.79
N GLY A 287 5.28 -12.26 -8.49
CA GLY A 287 6.16 -11.33 -7.76
C GLY A 287 6.63 -11.91 -6.43
N THR A 288 7.79 -11.47 -5.94
CA THR A 288 8.42 -11.98 -4.71
C THR A 288 8.62 -10.88 -3.68
N ALA A 289 8.13 -11.08 -2.46
CA ALA A 289 8.22 -10.08 -1.40
C ALA A 289 8.46 -10.71 -0.02
N ARG A 290 8.96 -9.88 0.91
CA ARG A 290 9.17 -10.19 2.33
C ARG A 290 7.96 -9.73 3.14
N TRP A 291 7.07 -10.66 3.48
CA TRP A 291 5.83 -10.38 4.21
C TRP A 291 6.08 -10.52 5.70
N THR A 292 5.66 -9.54 6.50
CA THR A 292 5.82 -9.58 7.97
C THR A 292 4.47 -9.47 8.67
N GLY A 293 4.24 -10.33 9.66
CA GLY A 293 2.94 -10.50 10.29
C GLY A 293 2.91 -11.55 11.39
N VAL A 294 1.71 -12.03 11.70
CA VAL A 294 1.44 -13.06 12.72
C VAL A 294 1.13 -14.40 12.06
N ARG A 295 1.63 -15.52 12.60
CA ARG A 295 1.24 -16.86 12.12
C ARG A 295 -0.24 -17.11 12.40
N VAL A 296 -1.00 -17.55 11.39
CA VAL A 296 -2.43 -17.91 11.56
C VAL A 296 -2.56 -19.04 12.59
N ARG A 297 -1.60 -19.97 12.63
CA ARG A 297 -1.47 -21.00 13.68
C ARG A 297 -1.51 -20.41 15.10
N ASP A 298 -0.79 -19.32 15.34
CA ASP A 298 -0.63 -18.76 16.69
C ASP A 298 -1.91 -18.01 17.13
N ILE A 299 -2.61 -17.38 16.17
CA ILE A 299 -3.94 -16.78 16.39
C ILE A 299 -4.97 -17.88 16.70
N LEU A 300 -5.00 -18.98 15.96
CA LEU A 300 -5.92 -20.08 16.20
C LEU A 300 -5.65 -20.75 17.57
N LEU A 301 -4.39 -20.99 17.92
CA LEU A 301 -4.01 -21.49 19.26
C LEU A 301 -4.46 -20.55 20.38
N HIS A 302 -4.34 -19.22 20.18
CA HIS A 302 -4.84 -18.23 21.12
C HIS A 302 -6.39 -18.24 21.22
N ALA A 303 -7.08 -18.54 20.12
CA ALA A 303 -8.53 -18.75 20.07
C ALA A 303 -8.98 -20.12 20.63
N GLY A 304 -8.12 -20.81 21.40
CA GLY A 304 -8.45 -22.09 22.04
C GLY A 304 -8.51 -23.29 21.09
N TYR A 305 -7.97 -23.17 19.87
CA TYR A 305 -8.07 -24.23 18.87
C TYR A 305 -7.24 -25.48 19.23
N ASP A 306 -7.91 -26.62 19.40
CA ASP A 306 -7.26 -27.93 19.55
C ASP A 306 -6.57 -28.38 18.24
N VAL A 307 -5.25 -28.51 18.27
CA VAL A 307 -4.44 -28.96 17.13
C VAL A 307 -4.83 -30.36 16.63
N GLU A 308 -5.32 -31.22 17.52
CA GLU A 308 -5.74 -32.58 17.20
C GLU A 308 -7.12 -32.65 16.52
N ASP A 309 -7.84 -31.54 16.39
CA ASP A 309 -9.15 -31.51 15.73
C ASP A 309 -9.03 -31.71 14.21
N LYS A 310 -9.47 -32.87 13.74
CA LYS A 310 -9.38 -33.31 12.34
C LYS A 310 -10.70 -33.32 11.57
N ALA A 311 -11.78 -32.73 12.09
CA ALA A 311 -12.87 -32.30 11.20
C ALA A 311 -12.92 -30.77 11.01
N ILE A 312 -12.04 -29.98 11.64
CA ILE A 312 -11.40 -28.91 10.89
C ILE A 312 -10.73 -29.57 9.68
N LYS A 313 -11.20 -29.19 8.50
CA LYS A 313 -10.59 -29.55 7.21
C LYS A 313 -9.92 -28.33 6.58
N HIS A 314 -10.58 -27.17 6.67
CA HIS A 314 -10.13 -25.92 6.05
C HIS A 314 -10.20 -24.74 7.03
N ILE A 315 -9.28 -23.79 6.86
CA ILE A 315 -9.37 -22.42 7.38
C ILE A 315 -9.79 -21.52 6.22
N HIS A 316 -10.77 -20.66 6.46
CA HIS A 316 -11.33 -19.73 5.46
C HIS A 316 -10.84 -18.31 5.76
N PHE A 317 -10.64 -17.53 4.71
CA PHE A 317 -10.31 -16.11 4.76
C PHE A 317 -11.29 -15.38 3.84
N ASN A 318 -11.91 -14.33 4.35
CA ASN A 318 -12.78 -13.42 3.60
C ASN A 318 -12.12 -12.04 3.62
N GLY A 319 -12.12 -11.36 2.48
CA GLY A 319 -11.62 -9.99 2.33
C GLY A 319 -12.62 -8.95 2.84
N ASN A 320 -12.22 -7.68 2.73
CA ASN A 320 -13.10 -6.53 2.92
C ASN A 320 -13.58 -5.92 1.58
N ASP A 321 -13.21 -6.55 0.45
CA ASP A 321 -13.70 -6.22 -0.88
C ASP A 321 -14.99 -7.02 -1.17
N GLU A 322 -16.09 -6.31 -1.41
CA GLU A 322 -17.44 -6.87 -1.58
C GLU A 322 -18.02 -6.55 -2.95
N ASP A 323 -18.83 -7.48 -3.48
CA ASP A 323 -19.60 -7.25 -4.70
C ASP A 323 -20.95 -6.55 -4.44
N VAL A 324 -21.72 -6.29 -5.49
CA VAL A 324 -23.04 -5.62 -5.42
C VAL A 324 -24.12 -6.40 -4.66
N THR A 325 -23.81 -7.59 -4.14
CA THR A 325 -24.68 -8.41 -3.27
C THR A 325 -24.20 -8.42 -1.81
N ASN A 326 -23.13 -7.66 -1.50
CA ASN A 326 -22.34 -7.74 -0.27
C ASN A 326 -21.67 -9.12 -0.05
N THR A 327 -21.31 -9.81 -1.14
CA THR A 327 -20.50 -11.03 -1.07
C THR A 327 -19.02 -10.67 -1.14
N SER A 328 -18.29 -10.89 -0.04
CA SER A 328 -16.85 -10.61 0.04
C SER A 328 -16.02 -11.60 -0.77
N TYR A 329 -14.85 -11.20 -1.29
CA TYR A 329 -13.90 -12.16 -1.87
C TYR A 329 -13.45 -13.19 -0.82
N GLY A 330 -13.58 -14.48 -1.13
CA GLY A 330 -13.35 -15.56 -0.17
C GLY A 330 -12.49 -16.70 -0.72
N ALA A 331 -11.61 -17.23 0.13
CA ALA A 331 -10.80 -18.40 -0.16
C ALA A 331 -10.62 -19.30 1.07
N SER A 332 -10.22 -20.56 0.87
CA SER A 332 -9.85 -21.44 1.97
C SER A 332 -8.68 -22.35 1.61
N ILE A 333 -7.97 -22.83 2.64
CA ILE A 333 -6.82 -23.73 2.51
C ILE A 333 -6.89 -24.87 3.55
N PRO A 334 -6.29 -26.04 3.27
CA PRO A 334 -6.31 -27.17 4.18
C PRO A 334 -5.67 -26.84 5.53
N LYS A 335 -6.27 -27.31 6.62
CA LYS A 335 -5.80 -27.01 7.99
C LYS A 335 -4.38 -27.51 8.25
N GLN A 336 -3.93 -28.53 7.53
CA GLN A 336 -2.58 -29.08 7.59
C GLN A 336 -1.54 -28.04 7.15
N LYS A 337 -1.86 -27.21 6.14
CA LYS A 337 -0.97 -26.11 5.69
C LYS A 337 -0.91 -24.99 6.73
N VAL A 338 -2.03 -24.66 7.38
CA VAL A 338 -2.05 -23.63 8.44
C VAL A 338 -1.37 -24.09 9.72
N MET A 339 -1.66 -25.31 10.17
CA MET A 339 -1.22 -25.82 11.47
C MET A 339 0.14 -26.50 11.44
N SER A 340 0.74 -26.77 10.29
CA SER A 340 2.14 -27.17 10.22
C SER A 340 3.02 -26.05 10.80
N PRO A 341 4.01 -26.36 11.67
CA PRO A 341 5.02 -25.38 12.09
C PRO A 341 5.73 -24.74 10.89
N ASP A 342 6.09 -25.58 9.91
CA ASP A 342 6.71 -25.22 8.62
C ASP A 342 5.66 -24.80 7.57
N GLY A 343 4.44 -24.51 8.01
CA GLY A 343 3.35 -24.05 7.16
C GLY A 343 3.52 -22.60 6.69
N ASP A 344 4.16 -21.77 7.52
CA ASP A 344 4.46 -20.35 7.27
C ASP A 344 3.27 -19.50 6.78
N VAL A 345 2.04 -19.91 7.10
CA VAL A 345 0.83 -19.14 6.82
C VAL A 345 0.71 -17.99 7.83
N ILE A 346 0.67 -16.76 7.34
CA ILE A 346 0.62 -15.55 8.18
C ILE A 346 -0.51 -14.62 7.77
N LEU A 347 -1.01 -13.83 8.72
CA LEU A 347 -1.68 -12.56 8.43
C LEU A 347 -0.60 -11.48 8.45
N ALA A 348 -0.19 -11.06 7.25
CA ALA A 348 0.80 -10.01 7.05
C ALA A 348 0.16 -8.63 7.25
N TYR A 349 0.88 -7.72 7.90
CA TYR A 349 0.55 -6.29 7.97
C TYR A 349 1.69 -5.40 7.43
N LYS A 350 2.79 -6.01 6.96
CA LYS A 350 3.93 -5.34 6.30
C LYS A 350 4.38 -6.10 5.05
N MET A 351 4.73 -5.35 4.00
CA MET A 351 5.29 -5.85 2.74
C MET A 351 6.63 -5.17 2.48
N ASN A 352 7.68 -5.98 2.33
CA ASN A 352 9.08 -5.60 2.13
C ASN A 352 9.75 -4.76 3.24
N GLY A 353 8.99 -4.26 4.23
CA GLY A 353 9.47 -3.59 5.45
C GLY A 353 8.57 -2.44 5.89
N VAL A 354 7.88 -1.83 4.92
CA VAL A 354 6.80 -0.85 5.12
C VAL A 354 5.47 -1.57 5.34
N ASP A 355 4.47 -0.86 5.87
CA ASP A 355 3.09 -1.37 5.95
C ASP A 355 2.55 -1.66 4.53
N ILE A 356 1.59 -2.58 4.42
CA ILE A 356 1.12 -3.11 3.12
C ILE A 356 0.49 -1.98 2.26
N PRO A 357 0.84 -1.81 0.97
CA PRO A 357 0.13 -0.88 0.07
C PRO A 357 -1.33 -1.31 -0.15
N ARG A 358 -2.25 -0.37 -0.42
CA ARG A 358 -3.70 -0.66 -0.52
C ARG A 358 -4.04 -1.79 -1.52
N ASP A 359 -3.48 -1.77 -2.74
CA ASP A 359 -3.62 -2.86 -3.73
C ASP A 359 -3.19 -4.24 -3.22
N HIS A 360 -2.25 -4.26 -2.28
CA HIS A 360 -1.66 -5.47 -1.74
C HIS A 360 -2.31 -5.95 -0.44
N GLY A 361 -3.47 -5.38 -0.07
CA GLY A 361 -4.30 -5.79 1.07
C GLY A 361 -4.00 -5.03 2.36
N TYR A 362 -4.01 -3.70 2.31
CA TYR A 362 -3.95 -2.88 3.54
C TYR A 362 -5.28 -3.00 4.32
N PRO A 363 -5.27 -3.11 5.66
CA PRO A 363 -4.09 -3.16 6.54
C PRO A 363 -3.53 -4.57 6.80
N VAL A 364 -4.26 -5.62 6.41
CA VAL A 364 -3.90 -7.03 6.67
C VAL A 364 -4.27 -7.92 5.48
N ARG A 365 -3.33 -8.75 5.02
CA ARG A 365 -3.52 -9.80 4.00
C ARG A 365 -3.09 -11.17 4.52
N ALA A 366 -3.84 -12.21 4.18
CA ALA A 366 -3.41 -13.60 4.36
C ALA A 366 -2.32 -13.96 3.33
N ILE A 367 -1.20 -14.49 3.81
CA ILE A 367 -0.09 -14.97 2.97
C ILE A 367 0.09 -16.48 3.17
N VAL A 368 0.11 -17.22 2.07
CA VAL A 368 0.13 -18.69 2.03
C VAL A 368 1.28 -19.16 1.13
N PRO A 369 2.50 -19.32 1.66
CA PRO A 369 3.69 -19.65 0.87
C PRO A 369 3.52 -20.95 0.09
N GLY A 370 3.88 -20.93 -1.20
CA GLY A 370 3.77 -22.09 -2.10
C GLY A 370 2.34 -22.45 -2.52
N TYR A 371 1.34 -21.59 -2.28
CA TYR A 371 -0.02 -21.73 -2.81
C TYR A 371 -0.28 -20.64 -3.86
N VAL A 372 -1.20 -20.94 -4.80
CA VAL A 372 -1.60 -20.01 -5.86
C VAL A 372 -2.16 -18.70 -5.29
N GLY A 373 -1.91 -17.58 -5.97
CA GLY A 373 -2.23 -16.22 -5.50
C GLY A 373 -3.67 -16.04 -5.03
N ALA A 374 -4.64 -16.71 -5.67
CA ALA A 374 -6.06 -16.74 -5.29
C ALA A 374 -6.38 -17.43 -3.93
N ARG A 375 -5.38 -17.65 -3.08
CA ARG A 375 -5.47 -18.10 -1.68
C ARG A 375 -4.82 -17.12 -0.69
N ASN A 376 -4.21 -16.05 -1.22
CA ASN A 376 -3.58 -14.97 -0.46
C ASN A 376 -4.56 -13.78 -0.49
N VAL A 377 -5.57 -13.83 0.38
CA VAL A 377 -6.67 -12.84 0.50
C VAL A 377 -6.12 -11.57 1.12
#